data_AF-A0A851G9I5-F1
#
_entry.id   AF-A0A851G9I5-F1
#
_cell.length_a   1.000
_cell.length_b   1.000
_cell.length_c   1.000
_cell.angle_alpha   90.00
_cell.angle_beta   90.00
_cell.angle_gamma   90.00
#
_symmetry.space_group_name_H-M   'P 1'
#
loop_
_entity.id
_entity.type
_entity.pdbx_description
1 polymer ?
#
loop_
_entity_poly.entity_id
_entity_poly.type
_entity_poly.pdbx_seq_one_letter_code
_entity_poly.pdbx_strand_id
1 'polypeptide(L)'
;MYSYHDVEAIKTNLEWIVNQATLNQASPTRADQKALFDLLELIQSYEILLDLINEFGSAVIDAEIAEGLSVTEKLIAKIKRSTHAM
;
A
#
# COMPACT_ATOMS: atom_id res chain seq x y z
N MET A 1 8.28 -7.89 -13.89
CA MET A 1 8.94 -8.03 -12.59
C MET A 1 8.92 -6.65 -11.97
N TYR A 2 8.49 -6.53 -10.71
CA TYR A 2 8.46 -5.23 -10.04
C TYR A 2 9.88 -4.69 -9.85
N SER A 3 10.01 -3.38 -9.86
CA SER A 3 11.22 -2.62 -9.55
C SER A 3 11.06 -1.82 -8.26
N TYR A 4 12.14 -1.22 -7.77
CA TYR A 4 12.10 -0.27 -6.65
C TYR A 4 11.02 0.80 -6.85
N HIS A 5 11.00 1.42 -8.03
CA HIS A 5 10.05 2.50 -8.35
C HIS A 5 8.60 2.02 -8.39
N ASP A 6 8.34 0.79 -8.83
CA ASP A 6 7.00 0.24 -8.80
C ASP A 6 6.51 0.06 -7.35
N VAL A 7 7.36 -0.49 -6.48
CA VAL A 7 7.05 -0.67 -5.05
C VAL A 7 6.88 0.68 -4.34
N GLU A 8 7.73 1.65 -4.65
CA GLU A 8 7.66 3.02 -4.13
C GLU A 8 6.35 3.71 -4.54
N ALA A 9 5.92 3.53 -5.78
CA ALA A 9 4.64 4.05 -6.27
C ALA A 9 3.45 3.40 -5.56
N ILE A 10 3.48 2.10 -5.31
CA ILE A 10 2.43 1.40 -4.55
C ILE A 10 2.38 1.94 -3.11
N LYS A 11 3.53 2.07 -2.43
CA LYS A 11 3.62 2.61 -1.07
C LYS A 11 3.06 4.03 -0.98
N THR A 12 3.49 4.92 -1.87
CA THR A 12 3.01 6.32 -1.92
C THR A 12 1.49 6.39 -2.11
N ASN A 13 0.91 5.46 -2.88
CA ASN A 13 -0.55 5.38 -3.04
C ASN A 13 -1.27 4.90 -1.77
N LEU A 14 -0.68 3.99 -1.00
CA LEU A 14 -1.22 3.57 0.30
C LEU A 14 -1.16 4.72 1.31
N GLU A 15 -0.05 5.45 1.38
CA GLU A 15 0.09 6.65 2.23
C GLU A 15 -0.97 7.69 1.89
N TRP A 16 -1.22 7.93 0.60
CA TRP A 16 -2.31 8.80 0.16
C TRP A 16 -3.68 8.30 0.65
N ILE A 17 -3.98 7.00 0.55
CA ILE A 17 -5.25 6.42 1.04
C ILE A 17 -5.41 6.63 2.54
N VAL A 18 -4.36 6.35 3.33
CA VAL A 18 -4.39 6.52 4.80
C VAL A 18 -4.61 7.99 5.16
N ASN A 19 -3.94 8.92 4.48
CA ASN A 19 -4.13 10.34 4.69
C ASN A 19 -5.56 10.78 4.37
N GLN A 20 -6.14 10.32 3.25
CA GLN A 20 -7.53 10.61 2.90
C GLN A 20 -8.52 10.01 3.92
N ALA A 21 -8.30 8.78 4.37
CA ALA A 21 -9.16 8.14 5.36
C ALA A 21 -9.13 8.90 6.70
N THR A 22 -7.95 9.35 7.12
CA THR A 22 -7.77 10.09 8.38
C THR A 22 -8.44 11.46 8.34
N LEU A 23 -8.35 12.18 7.22
CA LEU A 23 -8.96 13.51 7.05
C LEU A 23 -10.49 13.46 6.96
N ASN A 24 -11.05 12.41 6.35
CA ASN A 24 -12.48 12.33 6.04
C ASN A 24 -13.32 11.63 7.12
N GLN A 25 -12.70 11.01 8.13
CA GLN A 25 -13.42 10.27 9.18
C GLN A 25 -13.40 11.00 10.52
N ALA A 26 -14.44 11.79 10.81
CA ALA A 26 -14.59 12.51 12.08
C ALA A 26 -14.81 11.58 13.30
N SER A 27 -15.25 10.33 13.10
CA SER A 27 -15.47 9.34 14.17
C SER A 27 -15.37 7.91 13.62
N PRO A 28 -14.14 7.36 13.48
CA PRO A 28 -13.92 6.04 12.89
C PRO A 28 -14.46 4.94 13.82
N THR A 29 -15.12 3.94 13.23
CA THR A 29 -15.53 2.74 13.97
C THR A 29 -14.30 1.90 14.36
N ARG A 30 -14.47 0.94 15.27
CA ARG A 30 -13.40 -0.02 15.59
C ARG A 30 -12.91 -0.79 14.36
N ALA A 31 -13.81 -1.08 13.41
CA ALA A 31 -13.43 -1.74 12.16
C ALA A 31 -12.59 -0.82 11.27
N ASP A 32 -12.96 0.46 11.16
CA ASP A 32 -12.19 1.46 10.41
C ASP A 32 -10.79 1.67 11.02
N GLN A 33 -10.71 1.76 12.35
CA GLN A 33 -9.43 1.86 13.06
C GLN A 33 -8.53 0.66 12.80
N LYS A 34 -9.10 -0.56 12.83
CA LYS A 34 -8.35 -1.77 12.50
C LYS A 34 -7.84 -1.73 11.06
N ALA A 35 -8.71 -1.38 10.10
CA ALA A 35 -8.32 -1.30 8.70
C ALA A 35 -7.20 -0.26 8.48
N LEU A 36 -7.26 0.87 9.18
CA LEU A 36 -6.22 1.90 9.12
C LEU A 36 -4.90 1.40 9.71
N PHE A 37 -4.94 0.65 10.81
CA PHE A 37 -3.75 0.00 11.37
C PHE A 37 -3.14 -1.03 10.41
N ASP A 38 -3.97 -1.91 9.84
CA ASP A 38 -3.52 -2.92 8.87
C ASP A 38 -2.85 -2.24 7.63
N LEU A 39 -3.37 -1.10 7.18
CA LEU A 39 -2.77 -0.32 6.09
C LEU A 39 -1.43 0.32 6.48
N LEU A 40 -1.29 0.81 7.71
CA LEU A 40 -0.01 1.35 8.22
C LEU A 40 1.05 0.25 8.33
N GLU A 41 0.68 -0.94 8.79
CA GLU A 41 1.58 -2.10 8.84
C GLU A 41 2.03 -2.54 7.44
N LEU A 42 1.12 -2.51 6.46
CA LEU A 42 1.46 -2.79 5.06
C LEU A 42 2.42 -1.75 4.48
N ILE A 43 2.25 -0.46 4.80
CA ILE A 43 3.18 0.61 4.38
C ILE A 43 4.58 0.33 4.95
N GLN A 44 4.69 0.02 6.25
CA GLN A 44 5.97 -0.30 6.88
C GLN A 44 6.62 -1.54 6.25
N SER A 45 5.83 -2.55 5.90
CA SER A 45 6.32 -3.74 5.19
C SER A 45 6.92 -3.39 3.82
N TYR A 46 6.35 -2.41 3.11
CA TYR A 46 6.91 -1.93 1.85
C TYR A 46 8.14 -1.05 2.02
N GLU A 47 8.30 -0.34 3.14
CA GLU A 47 9.55 0.34 3.46
C GLU A 47 10.69 -0.67 3.63
N ILE A 48 10.44 -1.75 4.38
CA ILE A 48 11.40 -2.85 4.53
C ILE A 48 11.72 -3.47 3.16
N LEU A 49 10.69 -3.71 2.33
CA LEU A 49 10.91 -4.26 0.98
C LEU A 49 11.76 -3.32 0.11
N LEU A 50 11.54 -2.00 0.19
CA LEU A 50 12.35 -1.01 -0.54
C LEU A 50 13.80 -1.01 -0.07
N ASP A 51 14.04 -1.10 1.25
CA ASP A 51 15.39 -1.22 1.81
C ASP A 51 16.08 -2.50 1.31
N LEU A 52 15.36 -3.63 1.29
CA LEU A 52 15.87 -4.89 0.76
C LEU A 52 16.16 -4.83 -0.75
N ILE A 53 15.31 -4.18 -1.54
CA ILE A 53 15.56 -3.99 -2.98
C ILE A 53 16.78 -3.10 -3.20
N ASN A 54 16.97 -2.07 -2.37
CA ASN A 54 18.12 -1.18 -2.46
C ASN A 54 19.43 -1.90 -2.10
N GLU A 55 19.42 -2.80 -1.12
CA GLU A 55 20.60 -3.55 -0.69
C GLU A 55 20.92 -4.76 -1.60
N PHE A 56 19.91 -5.53 -2.00
CA PHE A 56 20.07 -6.83 -2.66
C PHE A 56 19.55 -6.86 -4.12
N GLY A 57 19.00 -5.76 -4.61
CA GLY A 57 18.39 -5.67 -5.94
C GLY A 57 16.99 -6.28 -6.00
N SER A 58 16.34 -6.19 -7.17
CA SER A 58 14.96 -6.65 -7.37
C SER A 58 14.76 -8.17 -7.31
N ALA A 59 15.84 -8.96 -7.16
CA ALA A 59 15.78 -10.41 -7.00
C ALA A 59 15.10 -10.83 -5.68
N VAL A 60 15.01 -9.93 -4.69
CA VAL A 60 14.26 -10.17 -3.44
C VAL A 60 12.75 -10.27 -3.68
N ILE A 61 12.26 -9.80 -4.82
CA ILE A 61 10.85 -9.88 -5.18
C ILE A 61 10.61 -11.23 -5.86
N ASP A 62 10.26 -12.23 -5.05
CA ASP A 62 9.81 -13.52 -5.55
C ASP A 62 8.35 -13.49 -6.03
N ALA A 63 7.82 -14.66 -6.39
CA ALA A 63 6.47 -14.80 -6.90
C ALA A 63 5.39 -14.45 -5.86
N GLU A 64 5.59 -14.75 -4.59
CA GLU A 64 4.64 -14.45 -3.52
C GLU A 64 4.61 -12.94 -3.23
N ILE A 65 5.78 -12.29 -3.18
CA ILE A 65 5.86 -10.84 -3.02
C ILE A 65 5.23 -10.13 -4.22
N ALA A 66 5.52 -10.60 -5.44
CA ALA A 66 4.91 -10.05 -6.65
C ALA A 66 3.38 -10.21 -6.66
N GLU A 67 2.85 -11.34 -6.19
CA GLU A 67 1.41 -11.55 -6.04
C GLU A 67 0.81 -10.57 -5.02
N GLY A 68 1.46 -10.41 -3.86
CA GLY A 68 1.06 -9.45 -2.83
C GLY A 68 1.01 -8.02 -3.34
N LEU A 69 2.04 -7.57 -4.08
CA LEU A 69 2.08 -6.26 -4.74
C LEU A 69 0.90 -6.09 -5.71
N SER A 70 0.61 -7.11 -6.53
CA SER A 70 -0.51 -7.09 -7.48
C SER A 70 -1.88 -6.99 -6.79
N VAL A 71 -2.07 -7.69 -5.66
CA VAL A 71 -3.30 -7.59 -4.86
C VAL A 71 -3.48 -6.17 -4.32
N THR A 72 -2.41 -5.56 -3.82
CA THR A 72 -2.44 -4.18 -3.31
C THR A 72 -2.74 -3.17 -4.41
N GLU A 73 -2.17 -3.31 -5.61
CA GLU A 73 -2.52 -2.47 -6.75
C GLU A 73 -4.00 -2.55 -7.12
N LYS A 74 -4.57 -3.77 -7.11
CA LYS A 74 -6.01 -3.97 -7.37
C LYS A 74 -6.87 -3.27 -6.32
N LEU A 75 -6.47 -3.33 -5.04
CA LEU A 75 -7.12 -2.61 -3.96
C LEU A 75 -7.06 -1.09 -4.17
N ILE A 76 -5.87 -0.54 -4.45
CA ILE A 76 -5.65 0.89 -4.72
C ILE A 76 -6.53 1.33 -5.90
N ALA A 77 -6.52 0.58 -7.00
CA ALA A 77 -7.30 0.89 -8.19
C ALA A 77 -8.82 0.86 -7.91
N LYS A 78 -9.28 -0.02 -7.01
CA LYS A 78 -10.68 -0.05 -6.56
C LYS A 78 -11.03 1.21 -5.76
N ILE A 79 -10.17 1.59 -4.80
CA ILE A 79 -10.39 2.76 -3.94
C ILE A 79 -10.37 4.06 -4.76
N LYS A 80 -9.36 4.26 -5.62
CA LYS A 80 -9.28 5.46 -6.46
C LYS A 80 -10.50 5.62 -7.38
N ARG A 81 -11.01 4.52 -7.95
CA ARG A 81 -12.24 4.55 -8.76
C ARG A 81 -13.46 4.95 -7.94
N SER A 82 -13.60 4.46 -6.71
CA SER A 82 -14.69 4.91 -5.84
C SER A 82 -14.57 6.39 -5.45
N THR A 83 -13.35 6.89 -5.18
CA THR A 83 -13.14 8.30 -4.86
C THR A 83 -13.44 9.23 -6.05
N HIS A 84 -13.14 8.81 -7.28
CA HIS A 84 -13.49 9.57 -8.48
C HIS A 84 -14.97 9.48 -8.86
N ALA A 85 -15.71 8.53 -8.29
CA ALA A 85 -17.14 8.35 -8.52
C ALA A 85 -18.02 9.10 -7.51
N MET A 86 -17.41 9.72 -6.48
CA MET A 86 -18.05 10.58 -5.48
C MET A 86 -17.82 12.05 -5.80
#